data_AF-A0A1I1CJ09-F1
#
_entry.id   AF-A0A1I1CJ09-F1
#
_cell.length_a   1.000
_cell.length_b   1.000
_cell.length_c   1.000
_cell.angle_alpha   90.00
_cell.angle_beta   90.00
_cell.angle_gamma   90.00
#
_symmetry.space_group_name_H-M   'P 1'
#
loop_
_entity.id
_entity.type
_entity.pdbx_description
1 polymer ?
#
loop_
_entity_poly.entity_id
_entity_poly.type
_entity_poly.pdbx_seq_one_letter_code
_entity_poly.pdbx_strand_id
1 'polypeptide(L)'
;MATITAITRQYAKAVFLDLTRTLNSVPDSQKQGVKEHAAATYYIEDIQQALDAEKITETQYDEVFALNPDMENRPVWNLGVTAGASPTVE
;
A
#
# COMPACT_ATOMS: atom_id res chain seq x y z
N MET A 1 0.05 -16.77 -11.70
CA MET A 1 0.50 -15.37 -11.58
C MET A 1 -0.70 -14.49 -11.91
N ALA A 2 -1.26 -13.79 -10.93
CA ALA A 2 -2.33 -12.83 -11.20
C ALA A 2 -1.72 -11.62 -11.92
N THR A 3 -2.08 -11.40 -13.18
CA THR A 3 -1.62 -10.23 -13.91
C THR A 3 -2.25 -8.99 -13.28
N ILE A 4 -1.45 -8.13 -12.64
CA ILE A 4 -1.93 -6.85 -12.11
C ILE A 4 -2.34 -5.96 -13.30
N THR A 5 -3.64 -5.87 -13.54
CA THR A 5 -4.19 -5.07 -14.63
C THR A 5 -4.18 -3.58 -14.27
N ALA A 6 -4.33 -2.70 -15.27
CA ALA A 6 -4.49 -1.26 -15.01
C ALA A 6 -5.71 -0.98 -14.10
N ILE A 7 -6.77 -1.78 -14.25
CA ILE A 7 -7.98 -1.72 -13.44
C ILE A 7 -7.67 -2.04 -11.97
N THR A 8 -6.86 -3.08 -11.71
CA THR A 8 -6.41 -3.46 -10.36
C THR A 8 -5.69 -2.29 -9.67
N ARG A 9 -4.80 -1.60 -10.38
CA ARG A 9 -4.09 -0.44 -9.85
C ARG A 9 -5.02 0.72 -9.53
N GLN A 10 -6.02 0.93 -10.38
CA GLN A 10 -7.00 1.99 -10.19
C GLN A 10 -7.89 1.72 -8.97
N TYR A 11 -8.27 0.46 -8.74
CA TYR A 11 -8.95 0.04 -7.51
C TYR A 11 -8.06 0.22 -6.28
N ALA A 12 -6.78 -0.17 -6.34
CA ALA A 12 -5.85 0.03 -5.23
C ALA A 12 -5.72 1.51 -4.87
N LYS A 13 -5.57 2.40 -5.86
CA LYS A 13 -5.57 3.85 -5.64
C LYS A 13 -6.88 4.33 -5.01
N ALA A 14 -8.04 3.88 -5.52
CA ALA A 14 -9.34 4.29 -5.00
C ALA A 14 -9.59 3.88 -3.54
N VAL A 15 -9.04 2.75 -3.11
CA VAL A 15 -9.22 2.18 -1.76
C VAL A 15 -8.20 2.75 -0.77
N PHE A 16 -6.92 2.78 -1.13
CA PHE A 16 -5.83 3.09 -0.19
C PHE A 16 -5.38 4.56 -0.25
N LEU A 17 -5.43 5.22 -1.42
CA LEU A 17 -4.96 6.61 -1.58
C LEU A 17 -6.12 7.62 -1.56
N ASP A 18 -7.12 7.41 -2.42
CA ASP A 18 -8.25 8.33 -2.54
C ASP A 18 -9.32 8.12 -1.45
N LEU A 19 -9.33 6.95 -0.78
CA LEU A 19 -10.30 6.59 0.26
C LEU A 19 -11.77 6.72 -0.20
N THR A 20 -12.02 6.62 -1.50
CA THR A 20 -13.36 6.78 -2.11
C THR A 20 -14.13 5.48 -2.19
N ARG A 21 -13.45 4.33 -2.06
CA ARG A 21 -14.05 2.99 -2.11
C ARG A 21 -13.52 2.09 -0.99
N THR A 22 -14.30 1.06 -0.67
CA THR A 22 -13.90 0.00 0.25
C THR A 22 -13.38 -1.21 -0.51
N LEU A 23 -12.47 -1.99 0.08
CA LEU A 23 -11.95 -3.21 -0.56
C LEU A 23 -13.05 -4.27 -0.79
N ASN A 24 -14.10 -4.26 0.04
CA ASN A 24 -15.28 -5.10 -0.15
C ASN A 24 -16.07 -4.77 -1.42
N SER A 25 -16.00 -3.54 -1.91
CA SER A 25 -16.65 -3.15 -3.17
C SER A 25 -15.86 -3.58 -4.41
N VAL A 26 -14.61 -4.04 -4.26
CA VAL A 26 -13.79 -4.56 -5.36
C VAL A 26 -14.19 -6.02 -5.63
N PRO A 27 -14.31 -6.46 -6.89
CA PRO A 27 -14.59 -7.86 -7.20
C PRO A 27 -13.49 -8.79 -6.66
N ASP A 28 -13.88 -9.95 -6.13
CA ASP A 28 -12.97 -10.90 -5.47
C ASP A 28 -11.77 -11.31 -6.32
N SER A 29 -11.97 -11.50 -7.63
CA SER A 29 -10.89 -11.83 -8.57
C SER A 29 -9.78 -10.77 -8.64
N GLN A 30 -10.06 -9.53 -8.21
CA GLN A 30 -9.13 -8.40 -8.22
C GLN A 30 -8.64 -8.04 -6.81
N LYS A 31 -9.31 -8.49 -5.73
CA LYS A 31 -8.93 -8.16 -4.34
C LYS A 31 -7.50 -8.57 -4.03
N GLN A 32 -7.09 -9.77 -4.45
CA GLN A 32 -5.71 -10.25 -4.28
C GLN A 32 -4.70 -9.30 -4.93
N GLY A 33 -4.88 -9.01 -6.21
CA GLY A 33 -3.97 -8.14 -6.95
C GLY A 33 -3.96 -6.69 -6.44
N VAL A 34 -5.07 -6.22 -5.88
CA VAL A 34 -5.16 -4.91 -5.21
C VAL A 34 -4.29 -4.89 -3.95
N LYS A 35 -4.38 -5.93 -3.11
CA LYS A 35 -3.55 -6.08 -1.91
C LYS A 35 -2.07 -6.21 -2.26
N GLU A 36 -1.72 -7.04 -3.25
CA GLU A 36 -0.34 -7.21 -3.73
C GLU A 36 0.22 -5.90 -4.30
N HIS A 37 -0.58 -5.13 -5.05
CA HIS A 37 -0.13 -3.85 -5.58
C HIS A 37 0.06 -2.80 -4.50
N ALA A 38 -0.86 -2.73 -3.53
CA ALA A 38 -0.75 -1.85 -2.39
C ALA A 38 0.50 -2.21 -1.57
N ALA A 39 0.70 -3.49 -1.27
CA ALA A 39 1.86 -4.00 -0.55
C ALA A 39 3.19 -3.75 -1.28
N ALA A 40 3.16 -3.73 -2.62
CA ALA A 40 4.33 -3.48 -3.45
C ALA A 40 4.63 -2.00 -3.66
N THR A 41 3.65 -1.09 -3.54
CA THR A 41 3.77 0.30 -4.03
C THR A 41 3.54 1.35 -2.95
N TYR A 42 2.62 1.12 -2.01
CA TYR A 42 2.22 2.12 -1.01
C TYR A 42 3.00 1.95 0.28
N TYR A 43 2.92 2.97 1.14
CA TYR A 43 3.53 2.98 2.45
C TYR A 43 2.56 2.47 3.50
N ILE A 44 3.10 2.00 4.62
CA ILE A 44 2.30 1.54 5.76
C ILE A 44 1.32 2.62 6.25
N GLU A 45 1.71 3.90 6.17
CA GLU A 45 0.86 5.04 6.51
C GLU A 45 -0.40 5.12 5.64
N ASP A 46 -0.28 4.89 4.32
CA ASP A 46 -1.44 4.87 3.40
C ASP A 46 -2.38 3.71 3.74
N ILE A 47 -1.81 2.53 4.05
CA ILE A 47 -2.60 1.34 4.41
C ILE A 47 -3.30 1.57 5.75
N GLN A 48 -2.62 2.20 6.72
CA GLN A 48 -3.18 2.51 8.03
C GLN A 48 -4.23 3.62 7.96
N GLN A 49 -4.06 4.61 7.08
CA GLN A 49 -5.09 5.61 6.83
C GLN A 49 -6.35 4.98 6.22
N ALA A 50 -6.19 3.99 5.35
CA ALA A 50 -7.32 3.25 4.81
C ALA A 50 -8.05 2.41 5.88
N LEU A 51 -7.32 1.92 6.89
CA LEU A 51 -7.91 1.25 8.05
C LEU A 51 -8.68 2.24 8.94
N ASP A 52 -8.07 3.38 9.26
CA ASP A 52 -8.68 4.45 10.06
C ASP A 52 -9.95 5.02 9.40
N ALA A 53 -9.93 5.14 8.07
CA ALA A 53 -11.07 5.56 7.26
C ALA A 53 -12.11 4.44 7.01
N GLU A 54 -11.97 3.28 7.65
CA GLU A 54 -12.85 2.11 7.54
C GLU A 54 -13.03 1.61 6.09
N LYS A 55 -12.03 1.82 5.23
CA LYS A 55 -12.03 1.35 3.82
C LYS A 55 -11.58 -0.08 3.69
N ILE A 56 -10.74 -0.51 4.62
CA ILE A 56 -10.28 -1.87 4.82
C ILE A 56 -10.56 -2.30 6.25
N THR A 57 -10.59 -3.61 6.50
CA THR A 57 -10.68 -4.16 7.86
C THR A 57 -9.29 -4.48 8.41
N GLU A 58 -9.17 -4.68 9.72
CA GLU A 58 -7.91 -5.12 10.35
C GLU A 58 -7.38 -6.41 9.71
N THR A 59 -8.25 -7.36 9.37
CA THR A 59 -7.85 -8.57 8.65
C THR A 59 -7.20 -8.26 7.31
N GLN A 60 -7.75 -7.30 6.55
CA GLN A 60 -7.21 -6.92 5.25
C GLN A 60 -5.90 -6.13 5.37
N TYR A 61 -5.79 -5.32 6.43
CA TYR A 61 -4.54 -4.66 6.80
C TYR A 61 -3.44 -5.71 7.06
N ASP A 62 -3.73 -6.71 7.89
CA ASP A 62 -2.79 -7.79 8.21
C ASP A 62 -2.43 -8.63 6.98
N GLU A 63 -3.39 -8.91 6.10
CA GLU A 63 -3.13 -9.59 4.82
C GLU A 63 -2.19 -8.78 3.91
N VAL A 64 -2.38 -7.45 3.83
CA VAL A 64 -1.52 -6.56 3.04
C VAL A 64 -0.12 -6.50 3.66
N PHE A 65 -0.03 -6.41 4.98
CA PHE A 65 1.23 -6.42 5.71
C PHE A 65 1.97 -7.76 5.56
N ALA A 66 1.28 -8.88 5.65
CA ALA A 66 1.84 -10.22 5.48
C ALA A 66 2.38 -10.46 4.06
N LEU A 67 1.83 -9.79 3.04
CA LEU A 67 2.34 -9.85 1.66
C LEU A 67 3.68 -9.14 1.51
N ASN A 68 3.95 -8.11 2.32
CA ASN A 68 5.23 -7.44 2.31
C ASN A 68 5.56 -6.85 3.69
N PRO A 69 6.07 -7.67 4.63
CA PRO A 69 6.40 -7.22 5.99
C PRO A 69 7.53 -6.19 6.01
N ASP A 70 8.29 -6.07 4.92
CA ASP A 70 9.31 -5.04 4.75
C ASP A 70 8.71 -3.64 4.52
N MET A 71 7.38 -3.51 4.36
CA MET A 71 6.71 -2.21 4.22
C MET A 71 7.00 -1.22 5.34
N GLU A 72 7.21 -1.70 6.56
CA GLU A 72 7.58 -0.86 7.71
C GLU A 72 9.02 -0.32 7.59
N ASN A 73 9.90 -1.05 6.91
CA ASN A 73 11.29 -0.64 6.65
C ASN A 73 11.46 0.10 5.32
N ARG A 74 10.39 0.25 4.53
CA ARG A 74 10.47 0.99 3.27
C ARG A 74 10.82 2.44 3.58
N PRO A 75 11.85 3.00 2.93
CA PRO A 75 12.15 4.41 3.09
C PRO A 75 10.93 5.19 2.63
N VAL A 76 10.24 5.84 3.58
CA VAL A 76 9.21 6.83 3.27
C VAL A 76 9.84 7.79 2.27
N TRP A 77 9.27 7.89 1.07
CA TRP A 77 9.81 8.78 0.05
C TRP A 77 9.54 10.22 0.45
N ASN A 78 10.37 10.69 1.36
CA ASN A 78 10.39 12.03 1.88
C ASN A 78 10.96 12.91 0.76
N LEU A 79 10.06 13.43 -0.10
CA LEU A 79 10.34 14.45 -1.11
C LEU A 79 10.75 15.79 -0.45
N GLY A 80 11.80 15.80 0.38
CA GLY A 80 12.23 17.05 1.00
C GLY A 80 13.29 17.02 2.09
N VAL A 81 13.74 15.88 2.63
CA VAL A 81 14.94 15.90 3.48
C VAL A 81 16.10 15.32 2.70
N THR A 82 16.87 16.26 2.15
CA THR A 82 18.27 16.12 1.77
C THR A 82 18.92 14.90 2.43
N ALA A 83 19.25 13.90 1.60
CA ALA A 83 20.29 12.93 1.91
C ALA A 83 21.61 13.69 2.09
N GLY A 84 21.78 14.29 3.27
CA GLY A 84 23.01 14.90 3.77
C GLY A 84 23.86 13.90 4.54
N ALA A 85 23.68 12.60 4.30
CA ALA A 85 24.65 11.60 4.74
C ALA A 85 25.80 11.57 3.73
N SER A 86 26.66 12.59 3.78
CA SER A 86 27.99 12.48 3.22
C SER A 86 28.71 11.31 3.91
N PRO A 87 29.44 10.48 3.15
CA PRO A 87 30.10 9.30 3.70
C PRO A 87 31.15 9.73 4.72
N THR A 88 31.18 9.05 5.87
CA THR A 88 32.28 9.12 6.83
C THR A 88 33.58 8.84 6.09
N VAL A 89 34.44 9.85 5.98
CA VAL A 89 35.85 9.67 5.61
C VAL A 89 36.60 9.31 6.89
N GLU A 90 37.20 8.12 6.89
CA GLU A 90 38.22 7.69 7.85
C GLU A 90 39.53 8.48 7.66
#